data_AF-A0A951CJ25-F1
#
_entry.id   AF-A0A951CJ25-F1
#
_cell.length_a   1.000
_cell.length_b   1.000
_cell.length_c   1.000
_cell.angle_alpha   90.00
_cell.angle_beta   90.00
_cell.angle_gamma   90.00
#
_symmetry.space_group_name_H-M   'P 1'
#
loop_
_entity.id
_entity.type
_entity.pdbx_description
1 polymer ?
#
loop_
_entity_poly.entity_id
_entity_poly.type
_entity_poly.pdbx_seq_one_letter_code
_entity_poly.pdbx_strand_id
1 'polypeptide(L)' 'YGWDQPDNATRVQRLGVGLHLARNRYTVDTATSALTELLKNEHFAHRAAEVRARLTAENGLAAACTAIESILSRAQ' A
#
# COMPACT_ATOMS: atom_id res chain seq x y z
N TYR A 1 10.83 -8.10 13.87
CA TYR A 1 10.04 -6.86 13.72
C TYR A 1 10.59 -6.12 12.53
N GLY A 2 9.77 -5.85 11.51
CA GLY A 2 10.16 -4.99 10.40
C GLY A 2 10.01 -3.54 10.82
N TRP A 3 11.09 -2.76 10.72
CA TRP A 3 11.08 -1.32 11.04
C TRP A 3 10.27 -0.50 10.01
N ASP A 4 9.95 -1.09 8.87
CA ASP A 4 9.21 -0.51 7.76
C ASP A 4 7.68 -0.54 7.98
N GLN A 5 7.17 -1.47 8.79
CA GLN A 5 5.73 -1.68 8.96
C GLN A 5 4.97 -0.42 9.41
N PRO A 6 5.48 0.42 10.33
CA PRO A 6 4.82 1.67 10.70
C PRO A 6 4.77 2.70 9.54
N ASP A 7 5.83 2.79 8.72
CA ASP A 7 5.85 3.68 7.56
C ASP A 7 4.86 3.19 6.49
N ASN A 8 4.90 1.89 6.18
CA ASN A 8 3.97 1.26 5.24
C ASN A 8 2.52 1.47 5.67
N ALA A 9 2.20 1.29 6.96
CA ALA A 9 0.86 1.54 7.47
C ALA A 9 0.44 3.02 7.32
N THR A 10 1.35 3.96 7.59
CA THR A 10 1.09 5.39 7.38
C THR A 10 0.80 5.71 5.91
N ARG A 11 1.53 5.12 4.98
CA ARG A 11 1.30 5.28 3.53
C ARG A 11 -0.04 4.69 3.10
N VAL A 12 -0.39 3.51 3.60
CA VAL A 12 -1.69 2.87 3.37
C VAL A 12 -2.84 3.76 3.84
N GLN A 13 -2.73 4.35 5.05
CA GLN A 13 -3.73 5.29 5.55
C GLN A 13 -3.80 6.57 4.71
N ARG A 14 -2.66 7.15 4.32
CA ARG A 14 -2.62 8.35 3.45
C ARG A 14 -3.24 8.10 2.07
N LEU A 15 -3.12 6.89 1.53
CA LEU A 15 -3.76 6.50 0.29
C LEU A 15 -5.29 6.32 0.43
N GLY A 16 -5.78 6.18 1.67
CA GLY A 16 -7.19 5.91 1.98
C GLY A 16 -7.60 4.47 1.74
N VAL A 17 -6.64 3.54 1.67
CA VAL A 17 -6.89 2.12 1.32
C VAL A 17 -6.84 1.18 2.53
N GLY A 18 -6.65 1.72 3.73
CA GLY A 18 -6.64 0.91 4.93
C GLY A 18 -6.55 1.71 6.22
N LEU A 19 -6.59 0.99 7.34
CA LEU A 19 -6.47 1.50 8.69
C LEU A 19 -5.18 0.99 9.34
N HIS A 20 -4.68 1.72 10.34
CA HIS A 20 -3.56 1.29 11.17
C HIS A 20 -4.01 1.05 12.62
N LEU A 21 -3.86 -0.18 13.09
CA LEU A 21 -4.03 -0.55 14.49
C LEU A 21 -2.65 -0.76 15.13
N ALA A 22 -2.24 0.19 15.97
CA ALA A 22 -0.99 0.09 16.71
C ALA A 22 -0.98 -1.15 17.62
N ARG A 23 0.16 -1.83 17.72
CA ARG A 23 0.29 -3.10 18.47
C ARG A 23 -0.20 -3.00 19.92
N ASN A 24 0.12 -1.91 20.61
CA ASN A 24 -0.28 -1.68 22.01
C ASN A 24 -1.78 -1.39 22.17
N ARG A 25 -2.52 -1.19 21.07
CA ARG A 25 -3.97 -0.99 21.06
C ARG A 25 -4.71 -2.21 20.50
N TYR A 26 -4.00 -3.29 20.14
CA TYR A 26 -4.63 -4.46 19.57
C TYR A 26 -5.39 -5.26 20.63
N THR A 27 -6.70 -5.31 20.49
CA THR A 27 -7.63 -6.13 21.27
C THR A 27 -8.68 -6.72 20.31
N VAL A 28 -9.46 -7.70 20.79
CA VAL A 28 -10.58 -8.26 20.00
C VAL A 28 -11.54 -7.16 19.57
N ASP A 29 -11.90 -6.26 20.48
CA ASP A 29 -12.89 -5.19 20.22
C ASP A 29 -12.37 -4.15 19.22
N THR A 30 -11.13 -3.72 19.36
CA THR A 30 -10.52 -2.72 18.47
C THR A 30 -10.27 -3.28 17.08
N ALA A 31 -9.83 -4.54 16.99
CA ALA A 31 -9.65 -5.23 15.71
C ALA A 31 -11.01 -5.44 15.01
N THR A 32 -12.03 -5.88 15.75
CA THR A 32 -13.39 -6.08 15.21
C THR A 32 -13.98 -4.77 14.69
N SER A 33 -13.80 -3.68 15.44
CA SER A 33 -14.27 -2.34 15.03
C SER A 33 -13.55 -1.86 13.77
N ALA A 34 -12.22 -1.97 13.73
CA ALA A 34 -11.44 -1.56 12.56
C ALA A 34 -11.77 -2.40 11.31
N LEU A 35 -11.94 -3.72 11.45
CA LEU A 35 -12.36 -4.58 10.34
C LEU A 35 -13.78 -4.25 9.87
N THR A 36 -14.70 -3.98 10.80
CA THR A 36 -16.07 -3.58 10.46
C THR A 36 -16.08 -2.28 9.66
N GLU A 37 -15.32 -1.28 10.10
CA GLU A 37 -15.18 -0.01 9.39
C GLU A 37 -14.56 -0.22 8.00
N LEU A 38 -13.43 -0.93 7.92
CA LEU A 38 -12.70 -1.19 6.67
C LEU A 38 -13.57 -1.90 5.63
N LEU A 39 -14.41 -2.85 6.07
CA LEU A 39 -15.22 -3.67 5.18
C LEU A 39 -16.58 -3.04 4.81
N LYS A 40 -17.16 -2.21 5.69
CA LYS A 40 -18.50 -1.63 5.46
C LYS A 40 -18.46 -0.22 4.89
N ASN A 41 -17.37 0.51 5.05
CA ASN A 41 -17.22 1.84 4.47
C ASN A 41 -16.77 1.72 3.00
N GLU A 42 -17.68 2.04 2.07
CA GLU A 42 -17.44 1.99 0.62
C GLU A 42 -16.25 2.84 0.15
N HIS A 43 -15.86 3.85 0.94
CA HIS A 43 -14.67 4.66 0.68
C HIS A 43 -13.42 3.79 0.43
N PHE A 44 -13.18 2.79 1.27
CA PHE A 44 -11.98 1.95 1.15
C PHE A 44 -12.00 1.12 -0.14
N ALA A 45 -13.16 0.60 -0.53
CA ALA A 45 -13.32 -0.13 -1.79
C ALA A 45 -13.07 0.77 -3.00
N HIS A 46 -13.62 1.99 -2.99
CA HIS A 46 -13.40 2.98 -4.05
C HIS A 46 -11.92 3.36 -4.18
N ARG A 47 -11.28 3.73 -3.06
CA ARG A 47 -9.85 4.08 -3.03
C ARG A 47 -8.96 2.92 -3.46
N ALA A 48 -9.27 1.70 -3.03
CA ALA A 48 -8.54 0.51 -3.44
C ALA A 48 -8.67 0.26 -4.95
N ALA A 49 -9.85 0.48 -5.54
CA ALA A 49 -10.05 0.36 -6.98
C ALA A 49 -9.24 1.41 -7.76
N GLU A 50 -9.20 2.66 -7.30
CA GLU A 50 -8.38 3.72 -7.92
C GLU A 50 -6.88 3.40 -7.86
N VAL A 51 -6.39 2.94 -6.71
CA VAL A 51 -4.98 2.53 -6.55
C VAL A 51 -4.69 1.31 -7.42
N ARG A 52 -5.58 0.32 -7.48
CA ARG A 52 -5.44 -0.84 -8.37
C ARG A 52 -5.32 -0.43 -9.83
N ALA A 53 -6.13 0.51 -10.29
CA ALA A 53 -6.08 1.00 -11.66
C ALA A 53 -4.71 1.62 -11.98
N ARG A 54 -4.13 2.40 -11.06
CA ARG A 54 -2.79 2.97 -11.20
C ARG A 54 -1.72 1.88 -11.30
N LEU A 55 -1.73 0.93 -10.34
CA LEU A 55 -0.78 -0.17 -10.31
C LEU A 55 -0.87 -1.06 -11.56
N THR A 56 -2.08 -1.29 -12.07
CA THR A 56 -2.30 -2.14 -13.25
C THR A 56 -1.86 -1.44 -14.54
N ALA A 57 -1.87 -0.11 -14.57
CA ALA A 57 -1.38 0.67 -15.70
C ALA A 57 0.17 0.70 -15.78
N GLU A 58 0.87 0.27 -14.72
CA GLU A 58 2.32 0.21 -14.71
C GLU A 58 2.84 -1.01 -15.50
N ASN A 59 3.82 -0.79 -16.37
CA ASN A 59 4.67 -1.86 -16.91
C ASN A 59 5.99 -1.90 -16.15
N GLY A 60 5.91 -2.22 -14.85
CA GLY A 60 7.03 -2.08 -13.92
C GLY A 60 8.27 -2.90 -14.29
N LEU A 61 8.07 -4.12 -14.80
CA LEU A 61 9.19 -4.98 -15.22
C LEU A 61 9.94 -4.38 -16.41
N ALA A 62 9.23 -4.02 -17.48
CA ALA A 62 9.88 -3.44 -18.66
C ALA A 62 10.55 -2.11 -18.32
N ALA A 63 9.87 -1.25 -17.54
CA ALA A 63 10.43 0.03 -17.10
C ALA A 63 11.71 -0.16 -16.28
N ALA A 64 11.74 -1.14 -15.38
CA ALA A 64 12.93 -1.47 -14.60
C ALA A 64 14.08 -1.99 -15.47
N CYS A 65 13.81 -2.94 -16.39
CA CYS A 65 14.80 -3.46 -17.31
C CYS A 65 15.42 -2.33 -18.17
N THR A 66 14.58 -1.51 -18.81
CA THR A 66 15.03 -0.37 -19.62
C THR A 66 15.88 0.62 -18.80
N ALA A 67 15.49 0.92 -17.56
CA ALA A 67 16.26 1.82 -16.70
C ALA A 67 17.66 1.24 -16.37
N ILE A 68 17.73 -0.06 -16.05
CA ILE A 68 19.00 -0.74 -15.74
C ILE A 68 19.90 -0.77 -16.97
N GLU A 69 19.38 -1.17 -18.14
CA GLU A 69 20.12 -1.21 -19.41
C GLU A 69 20.65 0.17 -19.81
N SER A 70 19.87 1.23 -19.56
CA SER A 70 20.31 2.60 -19.83
C SER A 70 21.48 3.03 -18.95
N ILE A 71 21.59 2.55 -17.72
CA ILE A 71 22.73 2.83 -16.84
C ILE A 71 23.96 2.05 -17.31
N LEU A 72 23.79 0.77 -17.63
CA LEU A 72 24.89 -0.09 -18.07
C LEU A 72 25.50 0.37 -19.39
N SER A 73 24.69 0.83 -20.34
CA SER A 73 25.17 1.37 -21.62
C SER A 73 25.90 2.70 -21.52
N ARG A 74 25.68 3.48 -20.45
CA ARG A 74 26.39 4.76 -20.18
C ARG A 74 27.68 4.57 -19.38
N ALA A 75 27.85 3.42 -18.76
CA ALA A 75 29.02 3.09 -17.95
C ALA A 75 30.14 2.41 -18.77
N GLN A 76 29.90 2.15 -20.05
CA GLN A 76 30.88 1.68 -21.05
C GLN A 76 31.41 2.86 -21.85
#